data_AF-A0A9W7ZFR9-F1
#
_entry.id   AF-A0A9W7ZFR9-F1
#
_cell.length_a   1.000
_cell.length_b   1.000
_cell.length_c   1.000
_cell.angle_alpha   90.00
_cell.angle_beta   90.00
_cell.angle_gamma   90.00
#
_symmetry.space_group_name_H-M   'P 1'
#
loop_
_entity.id
_entity.type
_entity.pdbx_description
1 polymer ?
#
loop_
_entity_poly.entity_id
_entity_poly.type
_entity_poly.pdbx_seq_one_letter_code
_entity_poly.pdbx_strand_id
1 'polypeptide(L)'
;MATALASRLSWNSLTRGFAASAVSQMASEKPVNSKSFKIYRWNPDQPTEKPRMQEYKLDLSKTGPMVLDALIKIKNEVDSTLTFRRSCREGICGSCAMNIDGKNTLACITHIPKDQPTKELVIYPLPHMFVVKDLVPDMTYFYKQYASIKPWLQRKDTPESNKEILQSPEDRKKLDGL
;
A
#
# COMPACT_ATOMS: atom_id res chain seq x y z
N MET A 1 88.36 41.12 32.96
CA MET A 1 86.95 41.56 33.09
C MET A 1 86.09 40.44 32.50
N ALA A 2 85.55 39.55 33.34
CA ALA A 2 84.10 39.40 33.61
C ALA A 2 83.32 39.06 32.32
N THR A 3 82.55 37.97 32.15
CA THR A 3 81.67 37.19 33.05
C THR A 3 81.13 36.01 32.19
N ALA A 4 81.21 34.74 32.62
CA ALA A 4 80.14 33.95 33.26
C ALA A 4 79.07 33.32 32.33
N LEU A 5 79.01 31.97 32.33
CA LEU A 5 77.82 31.08 32.43
C LEU A 5 76.80 31.11 31.25
N ALA A 6 76.14 30.05 30.80
CA ALA A 6 75.78 28.75 31.39
C ALA A 6 75.41 27.74 30.28
N SER A 7 75.44 26.47 30.68
CA SER A 7 74.94 25.27 30.01
C SER A 7 73.42 25.28 29.78
N ARG A 8 72.95 24.48 28.80
CA ARG A 8 72.02 23.34 29.03
C ARG A 8 71.64 22.62 27.72
N LEU A 9 71.58 21.30 27.86
CA LEU A 9 71.20 20.27 26.90
C LEU A 9 69.73 20.38 26.44
N SER A 10 69.39 19.86 25.25
CA SER A 10 68.52 18.68 25.04
C SER A 10 68.21 18.54 23.53
N TRP A 11 68.53 17.42 22.88
CA TRP A 11 67.76 16.17 22.73
C TRP A 11 67.03 16.07 21.38
N ASN A 12 67.41 15.04 20.62
CA ASN A 12 66.85 14.62 19.33
C ASN A 12 65.35 14.31 19.45
N SER A 13 64.55 14.89 18.54
CA SER A 13 63.16 14.50 18.33
C SER A 13 63.08 13.41 17.26
N LEU A 14 62.83 12.17 17.71
CA LEU A 14 62.37 11.07 16.86
C LEU A 14 60.85 11.22 16.67
N THR A 15 60.43 11.61 15.47
CA THR A 15 59.02 11.65 15.09
C THR A 15 58.50 10.21 14.90
N ARG A 16 57.72 9.72 15.87
CA ARG A 16 56.92 8.50 15.73
C ARG A 16 55.71 8.79 14.83
N GLY A 17 55.72 8.22 13.63
CA GLY A 17 54.53 8.15 12.79
C GLY A 17 53.49 7.21 13.41
N PHE A 18 52.29 7.71 13.67
CA PHE A 18 51.14 6.89 14.01
C PHE A 18 50.50 6.38 12.71
N ALA A 19 50.60 5.07 12.46
CA ALA A 19 49.82 4.41 11.42
C ALA A 19 48.37 4.30 11.93
N ALA A 20 47.46 5.07 11.34
CA ALA A 20 46.03 4.90 11.56
C ALA A 20 45.55 3.66 10.80
N SER A 21 45.32 2.56 11.52
CA SER A 21 44.59 1.41 10.99
C SER A 21 43.17 1.84 10.64
N ALA A 22 42.86 1.90 9.35
CA ALA A 22 41.50 2.04 8.86
C ALA A 22 40.72 0.78 9.19
N VAL A 23 39.99 0.80 10.30
CA VAL A 23 38.98 -0.22 10.59
C VAL A 23 37.84 0.01 9.61
N SER A 24 37.77 -0.86 8.60
CA SER A 24 36.62 -0.96 7.69
C SER A 24 35.37 -1.26 8.52
N GLN A 25 34.56 -0.22 8.78
CA GLN A 25 33.21 -0.40 9.29
C GLN A 25 32.37 -1.07 8.21
N MET A 26 32.24 -2.40 8.28
CA MET A 26 31.13 -3.10 7.66
C MET A 26 29.85 -2.57 8.32
N ALA A 27 29.11 -1.78 7.56
CA ALA A 27 27.77 -1.36 7.96
C ALA A 27 26.93 -2.62 8.16
N SER A 28 26.57 -2.89 9.41
CA SER A 28 25.54 -3.86 9.76
C SER A 28 24.24 -3.46 9.05
N GLU A 29 23.87 -4.19 8.00
CA GLU A 29 22.55 -4.04 7.39
C GLU A 29 21.51 -4.39 8.45
N LYS A 30 20.69 -3.39 8.83
CA LYS A 30 19.53 -3.62 9.69
C LYS A 30 18.71 -4.78 9.12
N PRO A 31 18.18 -5.70 9.96
CA PRO A 31 17.35 -6.79 9.48
C PRO A 31 16.18 -6.21 8.67
N VAL A 32 16.11 -6.57 7.39
CA VAL A 32 15.07 -6.11 6.47
C VAL A 32 13.74 -6.64 6.97
N ASN A 33 12.84 -5.74 7.38
CA ASN A 33 11.49 -6.08 7.80
C ASN A 33 10.66 -6.46 6.57
N SER A 34 10.92 -7.66 6.04
CA SER A 34 10.31 -8.13 4.80
C SER A 34 8.98 -8.84 5.04
N LYS A 35 8.04 -8.67 4.11
CA LYS A 35 6.73 -9.33 4.11
C LYS A 35 6.43 -9.89 2.72
N SER A 36 5.88 -11.10 2.68
CA SER A 36 5.47 -11.76 1.45
C SER A 36 4.00 -11.50 1.13
N PHE A 37 3.72 -11.20 -0.13
CA PHE A 37 2.39 -10.98 -0.70
C PHE A 37 2.16 -11.98 -1.82
N LYS A 38 1.13 -12.81 -1.71
CA LYS A 38 0.69 -13.71 -2.78
C LYS A 38 -0.50 -13.11 -3.49
N ILE A 39 -0.33 -12.72 -4.75
CA ILE A 39 -1.33 -11.98 -5.51
C ILE A 39 -1.81 -12.83 -6.68
N TYR A 40 -3.13 -12.90 -6.86
CA TYR A 40 -3.75 -13.49 -8.04
C TYR A 40 -3.36 -12.75 -9.31
N ARG A 41 -2.90 -13.49 -10.32
CA ARG A 41 -2.50 -12.99 -11.63
C ARG A 41 -3.26 -13.71 -12.73
N TRP A 42 -3.78 -12.94 -13.68
CA TRP A 42 -4.36 -13.44 -14.92
C TRP A 42 -4.35 -12.37 -16.00
N ASN A 43 -3.96 -12.75 -17.21
CA ASN A 43 -3.82 -11.84 -18.35
C ASN A 43 -4.71 -12.28 -19.51
N PRO A 44 -5.70 -11.47 -19.94
CA PRO A 44 -6.58 -11.83 -21.06
C PRO A 44 -5.85 -11.93 -22.40
N ASP A 45 -4.70 -11.26 -22.55
CA ASP A 45 -3.89 -11.27 -23.77
C ASP A 45 -3.20 -12.63 -24.00
N GLN A 46 -3.15 -13.48 -22.97
CA GLN A 46 -2.56 -14.83 -23.00
C GLN A 46 -3.61 -15.85 -22.49
N PRO A 47 -4.69 -16.09 -23.26
CA PRO A 47 -5.86 -16.82 -22.78
C PRO A 47 -5.58 -18.31 -22.49
N THR A 48 -4.49 -18.87 -23.00
CA THR A 48 -4.06 -20.24 -22.72
C THR A 48 -3.43 -20.39 -21.33
N GLU A 49 -2.98 -19.29 -20.72
CA GLU A 49 -2.40 -19.31 -19.39
C GLU A 49 -3.48 -19.36 -18.32
N LYS A 50 -3.36 -20.35 -17.43
CA LYS A 50 -4.25 -20.46 -16.27
C LYS A 50 -3.92 -19.37 -15.25
N PRO A 51 -4.92 -18.88 -14.50
CA PRO A 51 -4.66 -18.00 -13.37
C PRO A 51 -3.67 -18.62 -12.40
N ARG A 52 -2.81 -17.78 -11.82
CA ARG A 52 -1.74 -18.22 -10.91
C ARG A 52 -1.59 -17.27 -9.74
N MET A 53 -1.00 -17.77 -8.66
CA MET A 53 -0.55 -16.94 -7.55
C MET A 53 0.91 -16.54 -7.79
N GLN A 54 1.19 -15.25 -7.73
CA GLN A 54 2.56 -14.73 -7.79
C GLN A 54 2.97 -14.16 -6.44
N GLU A 55 4.16 -14.54 -5.99
CA GLU A 55 4.73 -14.04 -4.74
C GLU A 55 5.58 -12.78 -4.98
N TYR A 56 5.39 -11.78 -4.12
CA TYR A 56 6.21 -10.57 -4.06
C TYR A 56 6.68 -10.36 -2.63
N LYS A 57 7.98 -10.12 -2.44
CA LYS A 57 8.56 -9.79 -1.13
C LYS A 57 8.87 -8.30 -1.09
N LEU A 58 8.32 -7.60 -0.10
CA LEU A 58 8.55 -6.16 0.09
C LEU A 58 9.18 -5.89 1.45
N ASP A 59 10.04 -4.87 1.49
CA ASP A 59 10.52 -4.26 2.73
C ASP A 59 9.47 -3.29 3.29
N LEU A 60 8.88 -3.66 4.43
CA LEU A 60 7.86 -2.86 5.13
C LEU A 60 8.41 -1.56 5.71
N SER A 61 9.73 -1.41 5.88
CA SER A 61 10.31 -0.13 6.31
C SER A 61 10.22 0.96 5.24
N LYS A 62 10.05 0.55 3.98
CA LYS A 62 9.93 1.42 2.79
C LYS A 62 8.54 1.33 2.13
N THR A 63 7.54 0.84 2.87
CA THR A 63 6.17 0.65 2.39
C THR A 63 5.20 1.29 3.37
N GLY A 64 4.15 1.92 2.86
CA GLY A 64 3.07 2.44 3.70
C GLY A 64 2.34 1.33 4.47
N PRO A 65 1.55 1.68 5.49
CA PRO A 65 0.94 0.70 6.39
C PRO A 65 -0.22 -0.09 5.75
N MET A 66 -0.77 0.37 4.63
CA MET A 66 -1.97 -0.21 4.03
C MET A 66 -1.61 -1.18 2.91
N VAL A 67 -2.48 -2.17 2.65
CA VAL A 67 -2.29 -3.12 1.54
C VAL A 67 -2.25 -2.40 0.18
N LEU A 68 -3.00 -1.31 0.01
CA LEU A 68 -2.90 -0.49 -1.21
C LEU A 68 -1.50 0.09 -1.42
N ASP A 69 -0.79 0.48 -0.36
CA ASP A 69 0.57 1.01 -0.46
C ASP A 69 1.54 -0.06 -0.97
N ALA A 70 1.40 -1.30 -0.49
CA ALA A 70 2.15 -2.45 -0.98
C ALA A 70 1.86 -2.74 -2.47
N LEU A 71 0.59 -2.72 -2.89
CA LEU A 71 0.20 -2.93 -4.29
C LEU A 71 0.78 -1.86 -5.22
N ILE A 72 0.74 -0.59 -4.80
CA ILE A 72 1.33 0.52 -5.55
C ILE A 72 2.85 0.37 -5.63
N LYS A 73 3.50 0.00 -4.53
CA LYS A 73 4.95 -0.23 -4.51
C LYS A 73 5.36 -1.35 -5.46
N ILE A 74 4.65 -2.49 -5.43
CA ILE A 74 4.88 -3.61 -6.36
C ILE A 74 4.73 -3.11 -7.79
N LYS A 75 3.65 -2.40 -8.11
CA LYS A 75 3.42 -1.91 -9.48
C LYS A 75 4.51 -0.95 -9.96
N ASN A 76 4.95 -0.04 -9.09
CA ASN A 76 5.88 1.01 -9.49
C ASN A 76 7.34 0.55 -9.55
N GLU A 77 7.73 -0.36 -8.65
CA GLU A 77 9.14 -0.68 -8.42
C GLU A 77 9.52 -2.12 -8.80
N VAL A 78 8.56 -3.04 -8.88
CA VAL A 78 8.83 -4.48 -9.04
C VAL A 78 8.22 -5.07 -10.31
N ASP A 79 6.93 -4.85 -10.54
CA ASP A 79 6.18 -5.42 -11.65
C ASP A 79 5.08 -4.47 -12.13
N SER A 80 5.41 -3.70 -13.18
CA SER A 80 4.50 -2.72 -13.78
C SER A 80 3.27 -3.34 -14.45
N THR A 81 3.26 -4.65 -14.69
CA THR A 81 2.13 -5.35 -15.32
C THR A 81 0.99 -5.63 -14.34
N LEU A 82 1.24 -5.57 -13.02
CA LEU A 82 0.22 -5.77 -12.00
C LEU A 82 -0.91 -4.73 -12.15
N THR A 83 -2.14 -5.21 -12.26
CA THR A 83 -3.31 -4.34 -12.51
C THR A 83 -4.35 -4.44 -11.39
N PHE A 84 -4.79 -3.28 -10.89
CA PHE A 84 -5.83 -3.14 -9.87
C PHE A 84 -6.50 -1.76 -9.96
N ARG A 85 -7.71 -1.62 -9.39
CA ARG A 85 -8.44 -0.34 -9.33
C ARG A 85 -8.19 0.38 -8.01
N ARG A 86 -8.03 1.72 -8.07
CA ARG A 86 -7.87 2.62 -6.90
C ARG A 86 -8.19 4.07 -7.26
N SER A 87 -8.67 4.85 -6.30
CA SER A 87 -8.90 6.30 -6.43
C SER A 87 -8.65 7.06 -5.11
N CYS A 88 -9.64 7.20 -4.22
CA CYS A 88 -9.63 8.09 -3.04
C CYS A 88 -8.47 7.88 -2.05
N ARG A 89 -8.27 6.63 -1.60
CA ARG A 89 -7.36 6.17 -0.52
C ARG A 89 -7.88 6.28 0.92
N GLU A 90 -9.01 6.91 1.19
CA GLU A 90 -9.64 6.96 2.52
C GLU A 90 -10.88 6.07 2.67
N GLY A 91 -11.10 5.13 1.76
CA GLY A 91 -12.17 4.13 1.88
C GLY A 91 -13.57 4.59 1.47
N ILE A 92 -13.70 5.75 0.81
CA ILE A 92 -15.01 6.30 0.44
C ILE A 92 -15.54 5.78 -0.91
N CYS A 93 -14.68 5.66 -1.93
CA CYS A 93 -15.13 5.38 -3.31
C CYS A 93 -15.43 3.91 -3.62
N GLY A 94 -15.01 2.97 -2.76
CA GLY A 94 -15.15 1.53 -3.00
C GLY A 94 -14.31 0.92 -4.13
N SER A 95 -13.52 1.70 -4.88
CA SER A 95 -12.83 1.21 -6.10
C SER A 95 -11.78 0.12 -5.86
N CYS A 96 -11.18 0.05 -4.68
CA CYS A 96 -10.13 -0.92 -4.33
C CYS A 96 -10.66 -2.12 -3.54
N ALA A 97 -11.93 -2.48 -3.77
CA ALA A 97 -12.54 -3.68 -3.20
C ALA A 97 -11.88 -4.94 -3.78
N MET A 98 -11.42 -5.80 -2.88
CA MET A 98 -10.79 -7.08 -3.22
C MET A 98 -10.86 -8.03 -2.01
N ASN A 99 -10.46 -9.28 -2.20
CA ASN A 99 -10.35 -10.24 -1.11
C ASN A 99 -8.92 -10.27 -0.57
N ILE A 100 -8.77 -10.01 0.73
CA ILE A 100 -7.49 -9.98 1.43
C ILE A 100 -7.57 -10.96 2.60
N ASP A 101 -6.70 -11.97 2.63
CA ASP A 101 -6.68 -13.05 3.61
C ASP A 101 -8.07 -13.71 3.81
N GLY A 102 -8.81 -13.91 2.73
CA GLY A 102 -10.13 -14.53 2.75
C GLY A 102 -11.28 -13.56 3.04
N LYS A 103 -11.01 -12.30 3.39
CA LYS A 103 -12.04 -11.28 3.69
C LYS A 103 -12.18 -10.26 2.57
N ASN A 104 -13.42 -10.01 2.13
CA ASN A 104 -13.71 -8.90 1.21
C ASN A 104 -13.61 -7.57 1.96
N THR A 105 -12.72 -6.70 1.50
CA THR A 105 -12.42 -5.42 2.16
C THR A 105 -11.88 -4.41 1.14
N LEU A 106 -11.63 -3.18 1.59
CA LEU A 106 -10.98 -2.14 0.81
C LEU A 106 -9.48 -2.11 1.11
N ALA A 107 -8.65 -2.29 0.09
CA ALA A 107 -7.19 -2.35 0.25
C ALA A 107 -6.60 -1.08 0.86
N CYS A 108 -7.23 0.08 0.65
CA CYS A 108 -6.71 1.37 1.12
C CYS A 108 -6.87 1.61 2.63
N ILE A 109 -7.75 0.88 3.31
CA ILE A 109 -7.97 0.97 4.76
C ILE A 109 -7.63 -0.35 5.48
N THR A 110 -7.17 -1.34 4.73
CA THR A 110 -6.73 -2.62 5.29
C THR A 110 -5.26 -2.54 5.64
N HIS A 111 -4.95 -2.65 6.93
CA HIS A 111 -3.59 -2.59 7.44
C HIS A 111 -2.84 -3.88 7.10
N ILE A 112 -1.54 -3.74 6.83
CA ILE A 112 -0.62 -4.88 6.74
C ILE A 112 -0.30 -5.34 8.18
N PRO A 113 -0.61 -6.59 8.55
CA PRO A 113 -0.35 -7.11 9.89
C PRO A 113 1.15 -7.11 10.20
N LYS A 114 1.54 -6.46 11.31
CA LYS A 114 2.95 -6.34 11.77
C LYS A 114 3.33 -7.43 12.77
N ASP A 115 2.34 -8.02 13.44
CA ASP A 115 2.46 -9.07 14.46
C ASP A 115 2.79 -10.45 13.86
N GLN A 116 2.55 -10.65 12.56
CA GLN A 116 2.74 -11.93 11.87
C GLN A 116 3.69 -11.79 10.66
N PRO A 117 4.99 -11.49 10.84
CA PRO A 117 5.90 -11.19 9.74
C PRO A 117 6.11 -12.37 8.77
N THR A 118 6.05 -13.60 9.27
CA THR A 118 6.25 -14.82 8.47
C THR A 118 5.02 -15.25 7.67
N LYS A 119 3.82 -14.82 8.08
CA LYS A 119 2.58 -15.14 7.38
C LYS A 119 2.51 -14.33 6.09
N GLU A 120 2.34 -15.00 4.96
CA GLU A 120 2.07 -14.36 3.68
C GLU A 120 0.67 -13.71 3.67
N LEU A 121 0.57 -12.56 3.01
CA LEU A 121 -0.70 -11.86 2.81
C LEU A 121 -1.24 -12.22 1.43
N VAL A 122 -2.41 -12.86 1.39
CA VAL A 122 -2.99 -13.42 0.17
C VAL A 122 -4.06 -12.48 -0.38
N ILE A 123 -3.95 -12.13 -1.66
CA ILE A 123 -4.82 -11.16 -2.32
C ILE A 123 -5.45 -11.79 -3.57
N TYR A 124 -6.77 -11.80 -3.61
CA TYR A 124 -7.59 -12.21 -4.76
C TYR A 124 -8.50 -11.08 -5.22
N PRO A 125 -8.97 -11.09 -6.49
CA PRO A 125 -10.09 -10.24 -6.90
C PRO A 125 -11.35 -10.57 -6.07
N LEU A 126 -12.40 -9.75 -6.21
CA LEU A 126 -13.68 -10.06 -5.58
C LEU A 126 -14.18 -11.44 -6.02
N PRO A 127 -14.62 -12.30 -5.08
CA PRO A 127 -15.03 -13.66 -5.39
C PRO A 127 -16.31 -13.68 -6.22
N HIS A 128 -16.50 -14.76 -6.99
CA HIS A 128 -17.67 -14.98 -7.86
C HIS A 128 -17.92 -13.91 -8.93
N MET A 129 -16.92 -13.09 -9.25
CA MET A 129 -16.96 -12.16 -10.39
C MET A 129 -16.04 -12.65 -11.50
N PHE A 130 -16.42 -12.38 -12.75
CA PHE A 130 -15.50 -12.57 -13.88
C PHE A 130 -14.34 -11.59 -13.76
N VAL A 131 -13.13 -12.05 -14.01
CA VAL A 131 -11.92 -11.22 -13.93
C VAL A 131 -11.59 -10.68 -15.31
N VAL A 132 -11.35 -9.37 -15.40
CA VAL A 132 -10.88 -8.71 -16.62
C VAL A 132 -9.36 -8.80 -16.75
N LYS A 133 -8.64 -8.55 -15.65
CA LYS A 133 -7.17 -8.72 -15.55
C LYS A 133 -6.75 -8.64 -14.09
N ASP A 134 -5.89 -9.56 -13.63
CA ASP A 134 -5.36 -9.58 -12.26
C ASP A 134 -6.44 -9.35 -11.18
N LEU A 135 -6.39 -8.22 -10.45
CA LEU A 135 -7.32 -7.89 -9.37
C LEU A 135 -8.51 -7.03 -9.84
N VAL A 136 -8.76 -6.96 -11.15
CA VAL A 136 -9.84 -6.16 -11.74
C VAL A 136 -11.00 -7.05 -12.13
N PRO A 137 -12.09 -7.10 -11.33
CA PRO A 137 -13.31 -7.78 -11.72
C PRO A 137 -14.14 -6.98 -12.73
N ASP A 138 -14.98 -7.67 -13.48
CA ASP A 138 -16.04 -7.08 -14.29
C ASP A 138 -17.23 -6.69 -13.37
N MET A 139 -17.53 -5.39 -13.36
CA MET A 139 -18.62 -4.82 -12.54
C MET A 139 -19.90 -4.59 -13.34
N THR A 140 -19.94 -5.00 -14.62
CA THR A 140 -21.08 -4.76 -15.52
C THR A 140 -22.37 -5.33 -14.95
N TYR A 141 -22.35 -6.57 -14.44
CA TYR A 141 -23.54 -7.20 -13.89
C TYR A 141 -24.00 -6.54 -12.58
N PHE A 142 -23.05 -6.17 -11.71
CA PHE A 142 -23.33 -5.44 -10.48
C PHE A 142 -24.09 -4.13 -10.75
N TYR A 143 -23.60 -3.32 -11.71
CA TYR A 143 -24.26 -2.06 -12.06
C TYR A 143 -25.60 -2.26 -12.77
N LYS A 144 -25.77 -3.33 -13.56
CA LYS A 144 -27.06 -3.68 -14.17
C LYS A 144 -28.12 -4.00 -13.10
N GLN A 145 -27.75 -4.76 -12.07
CA GLN A 145 -28.64 -5.04 -10.94
C GLN A 145 -29.00 -3.76 -10.17
N TYR A 146 -28.02 -2.89 -9.91
CA TYR A 146 -28.28 -1.61 -9.26
C TYR A 146 -29.21 -0.70 -10.08
N ALA A 147 -29.05 -0.64 -11.41
CA ALA A 147 -29.94 0.13 -12.26
C ALA A 147 -31.38 -0.43 -12.27
N SER A 148 -31.56 -1.74 -12.09
CA SER A 148 -32.87 -2.40 -12.14
C SER A 148 -33.83 -1.97 -11.03
N ILE A 149 -33.31 -1.58 -9.86
CA ILE A 149 -34.11 -1.09 -8.73
C ILE A 149 -34.56 0.37 -8.89
N LYS A 150 -34.16 1.02 -9.99
CA LYS A 150 -34.46 2.42 -10.31
C LYS A 150 -34.13 3.37 -9.15
N PRO A 151 -32.84 3.49 -8.76
CA PRO A 151 -32.41 4.15 -7.52
C PRO A 151 -32.42 5.68 -7.64
N TRP A 152 -33.58 6.25 -7.96
CA TRP A 152 -33.84 7.68 -8.03
C TRP A 152 -35.21 8.00 -7.43
N LEU A 153 -35.41 9.25 -7.02
CA LEU A 153 -36.66 9.68 -6.42
C LEU A 153 -37.79 9.64 -7.45
N GLN A 154 -38.83 8.85 -7.18
CA GLN A 154 -40.04 8.77 -8.00
C GLN A 154 -41.17 9.54 -7.31
N ARG A 155 -41.80 10.48 -8.03
CA ARG A 155 -42.92 11.28 -7.54
C ARG A 155 -44.06 11.27 -8.54
N LYS A 156 -45.29 11.38 -8.02
CA LYS A 156 -46.50 11.54 -8.85
C LYS A 156 -46.69 13.00 -9.29
N ASP A 157 -46.37 13.94 -8.39
CA ASP A 157 -46.65 15.36 -8.59
C ASP A 157 -45.39 16.16 -8.88
N THR A 158 -45.53 17.23 -9.66
CA THR A 158 -44.46 18.19 -9.94
C THR A 158 -44.29 19.14 -8.75
N PRO A 159 -43.09 19.29 -8.15
CA PRO A 159 -42.86 20.27 -7.08
C PRO A 159 -43.09 21.69 -7.57
N GLU A 160 -43.52 22.58 -6.66
CA GLU A 160 -43.44 24.02 -6.89
C GLU A 160 -41.99 24.40 -7.24
N SER A 161 -41.83 25.21 -8.28
CA SER A 161 -40.53 25.72 -8.69
C SER A 161 -39.91 26.54 -7.54
N ASN A 162 -38.62 26.32 -7.27
CA ASN A 162 -37.81 27.07 -6.30
C ASN A 162 -38.10 26.83 -4.79
N LYS A 163 -38.69 25.68 -4.42
CA LYS A 163 -38.78 25.27 -3.01
C LYS A 163 -38.23 23.86 -2.78
N GLU A 164 -37.56 23.68 -1.65
CA GLU A 164 -37.16 22.36 -1.15
C GLU A 164 -38.38 21.54 -0.71
N ILE A 165 -38.24 20.21 -0.70
CA ILE A 165 -39.29 19.30 -0.23
C ILE A 165 -39.07 19.06 1.26
N LEU A 166 -40.08 19.36 2.08
CA LEU A 166 -40.01 19.16 3.52
C LEU A 166 -39.92 17.66 3.86
N GLN A 167 -38.93 17.32 4.68
CA GLN A 167 -38.74 15.99 5.27
C GLN A 167 -38.43 16.16 6.75
N SER A 168 -39.07 15.36 7.62
CA SER A 168 -38.77 15.37 9.06
C SER A 168 -37.36 14.81 9.34
N PRO A 169 -36.66 15.28 10.39
CA PRO A 169 -35.40 14.68 10.82
C PRO A 169 -35.53 13.17 11.09
N GLU A 170 -36.66 12.73 11.66
CA GLU A 170 -36.95 11.34 11.95
C GLU A 170 -37.03 10.48 10.67
N ASP A 171 -37.65 10.98 9.61
CA ASP A 171 -37.70 10.29 8.32
C ASP A 171 -36.36 10.29 7.60
N ARG A 172 -35.61 11.40 7.63
CA ARG A 172 -34.28 11.49 7.02
C ARG A 172 -33.30 10.50 7.66
N LYS A 173 -33.40 10.31 8.98
CA LYS A 173 -32.56 9.37 9.74
C LYS A 173 -32.72 7.92 9.31
N LYS A 174 -33.86 7.54 8.72
CA LYS A 174 -34.08 6.19 8.17
C LYS A 174 -33.15 5.85 7.00
N LEU A 175 -32.50 6.87 6.39
CA LEU A 175 -31.56 6.70 5.28
C LEU A 175 -30.09 6.60 5.73
N ASP A 176 -29.80 6.81 7.01
CA ASP A 176 -28.42 6.76 7.51
C ASP A 176 -27.95 5.31 7.66
N GLY A 177 -26.80 5.00 7.05
CA GLY A 177 -26.20 3.66 7.10
C GLY A 177 -26.83 2.62 6.18
N LEU A 178 -27.75 3.03 5.30
CA LEU A 178 -28.15 2.25 4.11
C LEU A 178 -27.02 2.18 3.08
#